data_AF-A0A931XIU3-F1
#
_entry.id   AF-A0A931XIU3-F1
#
_cell.length_a   1.000
_cell.length_b   1.000
_cell.length_c   1.000
_cell.angle_alpha   90.00
_cell.angle_beta   90.00
_cell.angle_gamma   90.00
#
_symmetry.space_group_name_H-M   'P 1'
#
loop_
_entity.id
_entity.type
_entity.pdbx_description
1 polymer ?
#
loop_
_entity_poly.entity_id
_entity_poly.type
_entity_poly.pdbx_seq_one_letter_code
_entity_poly.pdbx_strand_id
1 'polypeptide(L)' 'INEAGQVVGWLLRSAYSGGRIQRPFLWEGGTMRDLGAIYGDLINEAHAVNNAGLVAGLAITAEGKPARTTLWYRGQLRLL' A
#
# COMPACT_ATOMS: atom_id res chain seq x y z
N ILE A 1 -10.80 -7.29 0.88
CA ILE A 1 -11.34 -7.84 -0.39
C ILE A 1 -12.63 -7.10 -0.73
N ASN A 2 -12.95 -6.87 -2.00
CA ASN A 2 -14.22 -6.26 -2.44
C ASN A 2 -15.03 -7.21 -3.35
N GLU A 3 -16.21 -6.76 -3.80
CA GLU A 3 -17.12 -7.58 -4.63
C GLU A 3 -16.60 -7.80 -6.06
N ALA A 4 -15.66 -6.97 -6.53
CA ALA A 4 -14.97 -7.18 -7.81
C ALA A 4 -13.85 -8.25 -7.72
N GLY A 5 -13.67 -8.90 -6.56
CA GLY A 5 -12.62 -9.87 -6.34
C GLY A 5 -11.23 -9.27 -6.14
N GLN A 6 -11.14 -7.95 -5.95
CA GLN A 6 -9.88 -7.27 -5.65
C GLN A 6 -9.50 -7.52 -4.19
N VAL A 7 -8.24 -7.90 -3.97
CA VAL A 7 -7.66 -8.08 -2.63
C VAL A 7 -6.55 -7.08 -2.45
N VAL A 8 -6.53 -6.39 -1.31
CA VAL A 8 -5.43 -5.50 -0.94
C VAL A 8 -4.79 -5.98 0.34
N GLY A 9 -3.53 -5.61 0.50
CA GLY A 9 -2.75 -5.88 1.68
C GLY A 9 -1.37 -5.26 1.55
N TRP A 10 -0.44 -5.76 2.34
CA TRP A 10 0.96 -5.39 2.23
C TRP A 10 1.84 -6.63 2.25
N LEU A 11 3.00 -6.50 1.63
CA LEU A 11 4.02 -7.54 1.56
C LEU A 11 5.35 -7.00 2.10
N LEU A 12 6.15 -7.89 2.67
CA LEU A 12 7.52 -7.60 3.08
C LEU A 12 8.47 -8.12 2.00
N ARG A 13 9.33 -7.24 1.48
CA ARG A 13 10.45 -7.59 0.60
C ARG A 13 11.76 -7.32 1.33
N SER A 14 12.71 -8.23 1.17
CA SER A 14 14.10 -7.96 1.56
C SER A 14 14.69 -6.89 0.64
N ALA A 15 15.25 -5.84 1.22
CA ALA A 15 16.08 -4.89 0.51
C ALA A 15 17.47 -5.49 0.29
N TYR A 16 18.12 -5.13 -0.83
CA TYR A 16 19.51 -5.50 -1.10
C TYR A 16 20.49 -5.07 0.01
N SER A 17 20.15 -4.02 0.77
CA SER A 17 20.92 -3.53 1.91
C SER A 17 20.70 -4.29 3.22
N GLY A 18 19.95 -5.40 3.21
CA GLY A 18 19.62 -6.18 4.41
C GLY A 18 18.43 -5.64 5.22
N GLY A 19 17.83 -4.52 4.80
CA GLY A 19 16.59 -3.99 5.39
C GLY A 19 15.33 -4.73 4.92
N ARG A 20 14.19 -4.48 5.57
CA ARG A 20 12.86 -4.92 5.10
C ARG A 20 12.11 -3.72 4.54
N ILE A 21 11.55 -3.87 3.35
CA ILE A 21 10.69 -2.88 2.71
C ILE A 21 9.27 -3.44 2.70
N GLN A 22 8.35 -2.71 3.30
CA GLN A 22 6.94 -3.03 3.26
C GLN A 22 6.27 -2.25 2.11
N ARG A 23 5.54 -2.97 1.25
CA ARG A 23 4.87 -2.43 0.06
C ARG A 23 3.37 -2.78 0.09
N PRO A 24 2.48 -1.83 -0.20
CA PRO A 24 1.07 -2.12 -0.41
C PRO A 24 0.89 -2.81 -1.77
N PHE A 25 -0.02 -3.77 -1.84
CA PHE A 25 -0.35 -4.47 -3.08
C PHE A 25 -1.86 -4.49 -3.34
N LEU A 26 -2.20 -4.63 -4.62
CA LEU A 26 -3.52 -5.00 -5.12
C LEU A 26 -3.37 -6.31 -5.89
N TRP A 27 -4.19 -7.30 -5.58
CA TRP A 27 -4.35 -8.51 -6.36
C TRP A 27 -5.70 -8.47 -7.08
N GLU A 28 -5.67 -8.71 -8.39
CA GLU A 28 -6.84 -8.70 -9.26
C GLU A 28 -6.61 -9.67 -10.42
N GLY A 29 -7.60 -10.54 -10.71
CA GLY A 29 -7.56 -11.43 -11.87
C GLY A 29 -6.31 -12.31 -11.95
N GLY A 30 -5.80 -12.81 -10.82
CA GLY A 30 -4.58 -13.64 -10.80
C GLY A 30 -3.26 -12.87 -10.71
N THR A 31 -3.28 -11.54 -10.86
CA THR A 31 -2.06 -10.73 -10.94
C THR A 31 -1.91 -9.85 -9.71
N MET A 32 -0.69 -9.78 -9.16
CA MET A 32 -0.34 -8.87 -8.07
C MET A 32 0.33 -7.59 -8.63
N ARG A 33 -0.17 -6.44 -8.20
CA ARG A 33 0.34 -5.10 -8.53
C ARG A 33 0.89 -4.43 -7.27
N ASP A 34 2.13 -3.96 -7.35
CA ASP A 34 2.71 -3.05 -6.35
C ASP A 34 2.03 -1.67 -6.48
N LEU A 35 1.49 -1.15 -5.38
CA LEU A 35 0.80 0.15 -5.35
C LEU A 35 1.76 1.34 -5.09
N GLY A 36 3.05 1.05 -4.96
CA GLY A 36 4.12 2.01 -4.74
C GLY A 36 4.36 2.34 -3.28
N ALA A 37 5.32 3.23 -3.04
CA ALA A 37 5.53 3.85 -1.74
C ALA A 37 5.70 5.36 -1.95
N ILE A 38 5.22 6.14 -0.98
CA ILE A 38 5.54 7.57 -0.94
C ILE A 38 6.97 7.71 -0.38
N TYR A 39 7.78 8.54 -1.03
CA TYR A 39 9.20 8.74 -0.71
C TYR A 39 9.44 9.14 0.76
N GLY A 40 10.57 8.69 1.31
CA GLY A 40 11.10 9.10 2.61
C GLY A 40 10.65 8.20 3.77
N ASP A 41 11.32 7.06 3.96
CA ASP A 41 11.16 6.14 5.12
C ASP A 41 9.72 5.78 5.51
N LEU A 42 8.77 5.90 4.58
CA LEU A 42 7.37 5.55 4.80
C LEU A 42 7.13 4.09 4.39
N ILE A 43 6.79 3.28 5.38
CA ILE A 43 6.16 1.98 5.18
C ILE A 43 4.72 2.23 4.74
N ASN A 44 4.30 1.66 3.62
CA ASN A 44 2.94 1.85 3.12
C ASN A 44 2.13 0.56 3.28
N GLU A 45 0.95 0.69 3.88
CA GLU A 45 0.01 -0.40 4.12
C GLU A 45 -1.30 -0.13 3.39
N ALA A 46 -1.88 -1.14 2.76
CA ALA A 46 -3.24 -1.07 2.23
C ALA A 46 -4.16 -1.92 3.13
N HIS A 47 -5.22 -1.29 3.65
CA HIS A 47 -6.13 -1.93 4.61
C HIS A 47 -7.52 -2.19 4.04
N ALA A 48 -7.96 -1.37 3.10
CA ALA A 48 -9.31 -1.45 2.56
C ALA A 48 -9.33 -1.14 1.07
N VAL A 49 -10.25 -1.77 0.36
CA VAL A 49 -10.56 -1.49 -1.04
C VAL A 49 -12.07 -1.46 -1.20
N ASN A 50 -12.60 -0.46 -1.91
CA ASN A 50 -14.03 -0.39 -2.24
C ASN A 50 -14.29 -0.91 -3.67
N ASN A 51 -15.56 -1.07 -4.04
CA ASN A 51 -15.95 -1.58 -5.37
C ASN A 51 -15.57 -0.66 -6.55
N ALA A 52 -15.21 0.60 -6.28
CA ALA A 52 -14.69 1.52 -7.30
C ALA A 52 -13.17 1.40 -7.48
N GLY A 53 -12.51 0.47 -6.79
CA GLY A 53 -11.06 0.25 -6.85
C GLY A 53 -10.24 1.31 -6.11
N LEU A 54 -10.86 2.10 -5.23
CA LEU A 54 -10.13 2.99 -4.33
C LEU A 54 -9.56 2.16 -3.19
N VAL A 55 -8.27 2.34 -2.92
CA VAL A 55 -7.57 1.62 -1.85
C VAL A 55 -7.15 2.60 -0.78
N ALA A 56 -7.63 2.39 0.44
CA ALA A 56 -7.28 3.19 1.61
C ALA A 56 -6.21 2.48 2.46
N GLY A 57 -5.32 3.28 3.04
CA GLY A 57 -4.14 2.77 3.71
C GLY A 57 -3.51 3.76 4.68
N LEU A 58 -2.35 3.35 5.18
CA LEU A 58 -1.50 4.16 6.05
C LEU A 58 -0.08 4.22 5.51
N ALA A 59 0.53 5.39 5.62
CA ALA A 59 1.95 5.61 5.48
C ALA A 59 2.55 5.78 6.88
N ILE A 60 3.25 4.75 7.35
CA ILE A 60 3.88 4.68 8.66
C ILE A 60 5.32 5.16 8.53
N THR A 61 5.65 6.22 9.26
CA THR A 61 6.99 6.80 9.39
C THR A 61 7.84 6.05 10.41
N ALA A 62 9.16 6.28 10.36
CA ALA A 62 10.08 5.94 11.45
C ALA A 62 9.57 6.38 12.84
N GLU A 63 10.01 5.68 13.88
CA GLU A 63 9.52 5.77 15.25
C GLU A 63 9.35 7.22 15.76
N GLY A 64 8.20 7.50 16.39
CA GLY A 64 7.87 8.79 16.99
C GLY A 64 7.14 9.78 16.08
N LYS A 65 6.93 9.46 14.79
CA LYS A 65 6.14 10.28 13.87
C LYS A 65 4.73 9.69 13.65
N PRO A 66 3.69 10.53 13.48
CA PRO A 66 2.34 10.05 13.24
C PRO A 66 2.21 9.40 11.86
N ALA A 67 1.48 8.29 11.80
CA ALA A 67 1.07 7.69 10.55
C ALA A 67 0.18 8.67 9.75
N ARG A 68 0.30 8.63 8.42
CA ARG A 68 -0.51 9.46 7.51
C ARG A 68 -1.49 8.58 6.75
N THR A 69 -2.69 9.07 6.54
CA THR A 69 -3.67 8.42 5.68
C THR A 69 -3.23 8.45 4.22
N THR A 70 -3.43 7.34 3.53
CA THR A 70 -3.14 7.23 2.10
C THR A 70 -4.37 6.79 1.31
N LEU A 71 -4.43 7.27 0.08
CA LEU A 71 -5.39 6.84 -0.92
C LEU A 71 -4.64 6.47 -2.20
N TRP A 72 -4.87 5.26 -2.70
CA TRP A 72 -4.49 4.90 -4.05
C TRP A 72 -5.72 4.91 -4.96
N TYR A 73 -5.57 5.59 -6.10
CA TYR A 73 -6.60 5.68 -7.13
C TYR A 73 -5.97 5.87 -8.51
N ARG A 74 -6.47 5.14 -9.52
CA ARG A 74 -6.02 5.23 -10.93
C ARG A 74 -4.51 5.20 -11.10
N GLY A 75 -3.82 4.31 -10.38
CA GLY A 75 -2.36 4.14 -10.52
C GLY A 75 -1.53 5.13 -9.70
N GLN A 76 -2.13 6.01 -8.91
CA GLN A 76 -1.41 6.99 -8.11
C GLN A 76 -1.71 6.81 -6.62
N LEU A 77 -0.63 6.75 -5.82
CA LEU A 77 -0.68 6.82 -4.37
C LEU A 77 -0.60 8.29 -3.92
N ARG A 78 -1.48 8.70 -3.01
CA ARG A 78 -1.55 10.07 -2.48
C ARG A 78 -1.65 10.05 -0.96
N LEU A 79 -1.08 11.06 -0.31
CA LEU A 79 -1.36 11.38 1.09
C LEU A 79 -2.68 12.14 1.18
N LEU A 80 -3.45 11.89 2.23
CA LEU A 80 -4.65 12.64 2.61
C LEU A 80 -4.35 13.54 3.81
#